data_AF-E3FGF7-F1
#
_entry.id   AF-E3FGF7-F1
#
_cell.length_a   1.000
_cell.length_b   1.000
_cell.length_c   1.000
_cell.angle_alpha   90.00
_cell.angle_beta   90.00
_cell.angle_gamma   90.00
#
_symmetry.space_group_name_H-M   'P 1'
#
loop_
_entity.id
_entity.type
_entity.pdbx_description
1 polymer ?
#
loop_
_entity_poly.entity_id
_entity_poly.type
_entity_poly.pdbx_seq_one_letter_code
_entity_poly.pdbx_strand_id
1 'polypeptide(L)'
;MAIHEVTAENVFQRCVRCGTGNRLSLDSLEVGVARRENVDDSLVQLPPCPSCRSTEFLIRAAEGEPEHPAPGSFGHLHGLLVDHLHAELVQRGRLHTTLKHRGESTRQIVVRPLTQEARERWFPQGLRIERPPGESHRGSDVSSQ
;
A
#
# COMPACT_ATOMS: atom_id res chain seq x y z
N MET A 1 0.05 -1.84 -6.83
CA MET A 1 1.01 -2.79 -6.23
C MET A 1 0.22 -3.49 -5.17
N ALA A 2 -0.20 -4.75 -5.24
CA ALA A 2 -0.91 -5.30 -4.09
C ALA A 2 0.08 -5.45 -2.93
N ILE A 3 -0.19 -4.83 -1.78
CA ILE A 3 0.62 -5.02 -0.57
C ILE A 3 0.31 -6.39 0.02
N HIS A 4 1.35 -7.15 0.32
CA HIS A 4 1.24 -8.44 0.99
C HIS A 4 1.83 -8.41 2.40
N GLU A 5 2.74 -7.49 2.71
CA GLU A 5 3.31 -7.36 4.05
C GLU A 5 3.84 -5.95 4.29
N VAL A 6 3.69 -5.46 5.52
CA VAL A 6 4.30 -4.23 6.02
C VAL A 6 5.13 -4.56 7.26
N THR A 7 6.36 -4.09 7.30
CA THR A 7 7.26 -4.20 8.46
C THR A 7 7.65 -2.80 8.95
N ALA A 8 8.46 -2.72 10.00
CA ALA A 8 8.97 -1.43 10.49
C ALA A 8 9.86 -0.69 9.47
N GLU A 9 10.43 -1.39 8.49
CA GLU A 9 11.42 -0.80 7.57
C GLU A 9 11.01 -0.91 6.11
N ASN A 10 10.19 -1.91 5.78
CA ASN A 10 9.91 -2.29 4.41
C ASN A 10 8.45 -2.64 4.18
N VAL A 11 7.99 -2.44 2.95
CA VAL A 11 6.76 -3.02 2.41
C VAL A 11 7.10 -4.07 1.36
N PHE A 12 6.42 -5.21 1.42
CA PHE A 12 6.46 -6.21 0.37
C PHE A 12 5.19 -6.15 -0.48
N GLN A 13 5.40 -6.07 -1.78
CA GLN A 13 4.35 -5.89 -2.76
C GLN A 13 4.49 -6.90 -3.87
N ARG A 14 3.37 -7.20 -4.53
CA ARG A 14 3.36 -8.04 -5.72
C ARG A 14 2.71 -7.28 -6.86
N CYS A 15 3.40 -7.25 -7.99
CA CYS A 15 2.86 -6.64 -9.21
C CYS A 15 1.63 -7.42 -9.67
N VAL A 16 0.49 -6.76 -9.82
CA VAL A 16 -0.75 -7.42 -10.29
C VAL A 16 -0.60 -7.90 -11.73
N ARG A 17 0.17 -7.17 -12.55
CA ARG A 17 0.38 -7.50 -13.97
C ARG A 17 1.30 -8.70 -14.19
N CYS A 18 2.45 -8.75 -13.51
CA CYS A 18 3.50 -9.75 -13.80
C CYS A 18 3.83 -10.64 -12.60
N GLY A 19 3.13 -10.51 -11.48
CA GLY A 19 3.27 -11.31 -10.26
C GLY A 19 4.65 -11.29 -9.58
N THR A 20 5.60 -10.49 -10.06
CA THR A 20 6.91 -10.31 -9.42
C THR A 20 6.72 -9.67 -8.05
N GLY A 21 7.37 -10.24 -7.03
CA GLY A 21 7.45 -9.67 -5.69
C GLY A 21 8.53 -8.59 -5.64
N ASN A 22 8.25 -7.49 -4.96
CA ASN A 22 9.17 -6.38 -4.77
C ASN A 22 9.15 -5.96 -3.30
N ARG A 23 10.33 -5.76 -2.71
CA ARG A 23 10.45 -5.24 -1.34
C ARG A 23 11.04 -3.83 -1.41
N LEU A 24 10.34 -2.89 -0.81
CA LEU A 24 10.63 -1.47 -0.87
C LEU A 24 10.85 -0.95 0.54
N SER A 25 11.89 -0.13 0.71
CA SER A 25 12.09 0.60 1.97
C SER A 25 11.00 1.64 2.14
N LEU A 26 10.49 1.81 3.36
CA LEU A 26 9.57 2.89 3.70
C LEU A 26 10.20 4.26 3.44
N ASP A 27 11.53 4.38 3.50
CA ASP A 27 12.25 5.60 3.19
C ASP A 27 12.33 5.93 1.70
N SER A 28 11.91 5.02 0.83
CA SER A 28 11.78 5.25 -0.61
C SER A 28 10.36 5.66 -1.03
N LEU A 29 9.42 5.67 -0.08
CA LEU A 29 8.01 5.94 -0.33
C LEU A 29 7.60 7.29 0.27
N GLU A 30 6.60 7.91 -0.34
CA GLU A 30 6.06 9.19 0.09
C GLU A 30 4.55 9.24 -0.13
N VAL A 31 3.85 9.90 0.79
CA VAL A 31 2.44 10.26 0.68
C VAL A 31 2.34 11.53 -0.15
N GLY A 32 1.36 11.59 -1.05
CA GLY A 32 1.13 12.72 -1.91
C GLY A 32 1.54 12.44 -3.34
N VAL A 33 0.58 12.49 -4.25
CA VAL A 33 0.85 12.39 -5.69
C VAL A 33 0.44 13.67 -6.39
N ALA A 34 1.38 14.27 -7.12
CA ALA A 34 1.10 15.48 -7.90
C ALA A 34 0.04 15.19 -8.98
N ARG A 35 -1.04 15.97 -8.95
CA ARG A 35 -2.14 15.95 -9.93
C ARG A 35 -2.42 17.37 -10.41
N ARG A 36 -2.01 17.68 -11.64
CA ARG A 36 -2.16 19.00 -12.27
C ARG A 36 -1.69 20.12 -11.33
N GLU A 37 -2.61 20.76 -10.61
CA GLU A 37 -2.37 21.94 -9.76
C GLU A 37 -2.35 21.62 -8.26
N ASN A 38 -2.67 20.39 -7.87
CA ASN A 38 -2.74 19.94 -6.48
C ASN A 38 -1.92 18.68 -6.23
N VAL A 39 -1.74 18.35 -4.95
CA VAL A 39 -1.19 17.07 -4.52
C VAL A 39 -2.30 16.33 -3.79
N ASP A 40 -2.53 15.09 -4.19
CA ASP A 40 -3.52 14.21 -3.59
C ASP A 40 -2.87 13.45 -2.43
N ASP A 41 -3.20 13.86 -1.21
CA ASP A 41 -2.65 13.34 0.04
C ASP A 41 -3.22 11.97 0.43
N SER A 42 -4.26 11.48 -0.25
CA SER A 42 -4.82 10.14 -0.05
C SER A 42 -4.00 9.04 -0.74
N LEU A 43 -3.03 9.43 -1.56
CA LEU A 43 -2.29 8.53 -2.43
C LEU A 43 -0.85 8.31 -1.96
N VAL A 44 -0.38 7.09 -2.13
CA VAL A 44 1.05 6.74 -2.05
C VAL A 44 1.49 6.26 -3.42
N GLN A 45 2.48 6.92 -4.00
CA GLN A 45 3.06 6.49 -5.28
C GLN A 45 4.06 5.37 -5.05
N LEU A 46 3.85 4.27 -5.78
CA LEU A 46 4.81 3.17 -5.80
C LEU A 46 5.81 3.36 -6.94
N PRO A 47 7.07 2.93 -6.75
CA PRO A 47 8.01 2.86 -7.85
C PRO A 47 7.49 1.88 -8.91
N PRO A 48 7.83 2.09 -10.20
CA PRO A 48 7.47 1.16 -11.26
C PRO A 48 7.97 -0.26 -10.95
N CYS A 49 7.20 -1.27 -11.36
CA CYS A 49 7.63 -2.66 -11.21
C CYS A 49 8.98 -2.87 -11.94
N PRO A 50 10.01 -3.44 -11.30
CA PRO A 50 11.32 -3.63 -11.93
C PRO A 50 11.27 -4.59 -13.12
N SER A 51 10.30 -5.51 -13.17
CA SER A 51 10.18 -6.50 -14.25
C SER A 51 9.38 -5.99 -15.45
N CYS A 52 8.20 -5.40 -15.23
CA CYS A 52 7.27 -5.04 -16.31
C CYS A 52 7.01 -3.53 -16.44
N ARG A 53 7.63 -2.72 -15.57
CA ARG A 53 7.51 -1.26 -15.50
C ARG A 53 6.08 -0.71 -15.32
N SER A 54 5.14 -1.56 -14.88
CA SER A 54 3.80 -1.10 -14.50
C SER A 54 3.90 -0.15 -13.30
N THR A 55 3.28 1.02 -13.41
CA THR A 55 3.16 1.98 -12.31
C THR A 55 1.77 1.88 -11.72
N GLU A 56 1.68 1.80 -10.39
CA GLU A 56 0.42 1.68 -9.67
C GLU A 56 0.46 2.59 -8.43
N PHE A 57 -0.72 3.04 -7.99
CA PHE A 57 -0.88 3.87 -6.81
C PHE A 57 -1.61 3.08 -5.73
N LEU A 58 -1.31 3.39 -4.47
CA LEU A 58 -2.13 2.95 -3.35
C LEU A 58 -3.07 4.10 -2.98
N ILE A 59 -4.31 3.76 -2.70
CA ILE A 59 -5.36 4.71 -2.34
C ILE A 59 -5.83 4.34 -0.94
N ARG A 60 -5.69 5.28 0.00
CA ARG A 60 -6.27 5.16 1.35
C ARG A 60 -7.80 5.12 1.24
N ALA A 61 -8.45 4.33 2.09
CA ALA A 61 -9.91 4.33 2.17
C ALA A 61 -10.45 5.71 2.54
N ALA A 62 -11.55 6.14 1.92
CA ALA A 62 -12.15 7.45 2.21
C ALA A 62 -12.68 7.53 3.65
N GLU A 63 -12.87 8.74 4.17
CA GLU A 63 -13.54 8.91 5.46
C GLU A 63 -15.01 8.47 5.36
N GLY A 64 -15.49 7.69 6.33
CA GLY A 64 -16.85 7.16 6.32
C GLY A 64 -17.09 6.01 5.32
N GLU A 65 -16.05 5.54 4.63
CA GLU A 65 -16.18 4.36 3.76
C GLU A 65 -16.53 3.12 4.62
N PRO A 66 -17.62 2.39 4.28
CA PRO A 66 -18.04 1.22 5.04
C PRO A 66 -16.97 0.13 4.98
N GLU A 67 -16.94 -0.72 6.01
CA GLU A 67 -16.07 -1.90 6.01
C GLU A 67 -16.37 -2.75 4.78
N HIS A 68 -15.31 -3.29 4.17
CA HIS A 68 -15.42 -4.10 2.96
C HIS A 68 -16.47 -5.22 3.17
N PRO A 69 -17.42 -5.43 2.23
CA PRO A 69 -18.59 -6.28 2.45
C PRO A 69 -18.26 -7.75 2.76
N ALA A 70 -17.02 -8.17 2.48
CA ALA A 70 -16.45 -9.44 2.92
C ALA A 70 -15.26 -9.21 3.87
N PRO A 71 -15.49 -9.13 5.20
CA PRO A 71 -14.42 -9.06 6.19
C PRO A 71 -13.49 -10.28 6.11
N GLY A 72 -12.20 -10.05 6.34
CA GLY A 72 -11.14 -11.06 6.21
C GLY A 72 -10.72 -11.43 4.78
N SER A 73 -11.40 -10.94 3.75
CA SER A 73 -10.98 -11.13 2.36
C SER A 73 -9.66 -10.44 2.04
N PHE A 74 -9.00 -10.83 0.93
CA PHE A 74 -7.78 -10.16 0.48
C PHE A 74 -7.97 -8.65 0.32
N GLY A 75 -9.06 -8.20 -0.31
CA GLY A 75 -9.34 -6.78 -0.52
C GLY A 75 -9.50 -6.02 0.81
N HIS A 76 -10.19 -6.62 1.79
CA HIS A 76 -10.30 -6.07 3.12
C HIS A 76 -8.95 -5.93 3.82
N LEU A 77 -8.17 -7.01 3.91
CA LEU A 77 -6.86 -7.02 4.56
C LEU A 77 -5.87 -6.10 3.86
N HIS A 78 -5.92 -6.05 2.53
CA HIS A 78 -5.11 -5.14 1.72
C HIS A 78 -5.44 -3.67 2.04
N GLY A 79 -6.74 -3.32 2.14
CA GLY A 79 -7.16 -1.98 2.54
C GLY A 79 -6.59 -1.58 3.91
N LEU A 80 -6.67 -2.48 4.91
CA LEU A 80 -6.09 -2.26 6.23
C LEU A 80 -4.57 -2.04 6.19
N LEU A 81 -3.83 -2.78 5.36
CA LEU A 81 -2.39 -2.57 5.20
C LEU A 81 -2.06 -1.26 4.50
N VAL A 82 -2.87 -0.84 3.51
CA VAL A 82 -2.68 0.44 2.82
C VAL A 82 -2.92 1.61 3.76
N ASP A 83 -4.01 1.58 4.52
CA ASP A 83 -4.34 2.61 5.52
C ASP A 83 -3.23 2.72 6.59
N HIS A 84 -2.72 1.58 7.06
CA HIS A 84 -1.61 1.54 8.00
C HIS A 84 -0.32 2.10 7.41
N LEU A 85 0.06 1.69 6.19
CA LEU A 85 1.25 2.18 5.51
C LEU A 85 1.18 3.70 5.31
N HIS A 86 0.02 4.21 4.88
CA HIS A 86 -0.20 5.65 4.70
C HIS A 86 0.02 6.40 6.01
N ALA A 87 -0.60 5.95 7.11
CA ALA A 87 -0.43 6.56 8.42
C ALA A 87 1.04 6.54 8.89
N GLU A 88 1.75 5.44 8.67
CA GLU A 88 3.17 5.29 9.02
C GLU A 88 4.06 6.28 8.25
N LEU A 89 3.83 6.45 6.95
CA LEU A 89 4.55 7.41 6.12
C LEU A 89 4.29 8.86 6.56
N VAL A 90 3.04 9.20 6.87
CA VAL A 90 2.69 10.52 7.42
C VAL A 90 3.40 10.76 8.76
N GLN A 91 3.36 9.78 9.68
CA GLN A 91 4.02 9.90 10.99
C GLN A 91 5.53 10.10 10.87
N ARG A 92 6.18 9.48 9.87
CA ARG A 92 7.60 9.66 9.55
C ARG A 92 7.92 10.94 8.77
N GLY A 93 6.92 11.77 8.45
CA GLY A 93 7.10 12.98 7.64
C GLY A 93 7.48 12.68 6.18
N ARG A 94 7.19 11.47 5.69
CA ARG A 94 7.41 11.05 4.30
C ARG A 94 6.30 11.58 3.40
N LEU A 95 6.32 12.90 3.21
CA LEU A 95 5.34 13.63 2.41
C LEU A 95 5.98 14.21 1.15
N HIS A 96 5.20 14.30 0.09
CA HIS A 96 5.56 15.04 -1.11
C HIS A 96 5.95 16.49 -0.77
N THR A 97 6.93 17.03 -1.49
CA THR A 97 7.52 18.35 -1.21
C THR A 97 6.48 19.48 -1.13
N THR A 98 5.51 19.51 -2.04
CA THR A 98 4.42 20.51 -2.02
C THR A 98 3.57 20.45 -0.75
N LEU A 99 3.30 19.26 -0.19
CA LEU A 99 2.55 19.13 1.07
C LEU A 99 3.39 19.70 2.23
N LYS A 100 4.69 19.37 2.27
CA LYS A 100 5.64 19.93 3.24
C LYS A 100 5.68 21.46 3.18
N HIS A 101 5.70 22.03 1.97
CA HIS A 101 5.79 23.49 1.76
C HIS A 101 4.48 24.24 2.03
N ARG A 102 3.30 23.62 1.86
CA ARG A 102 2.01 24.25 2.22
C ARG A 102 1.83 24.47 3.73
N GLY A 103 2.75 23.97 4.55
CA GLY A 103 2.59 23.99 6.00
C GLY A 103 1.50 23.03 6.47
N GLU A 104 1.03 22.12 5.59
CA GLU A 104 0.24 20.96 5.98
C GLU A 104 1.14 20.09 6.87
N SER A 105 1.09 20.39 8.17
CA SER A 105 1.73 19.56 9.16
C SER A 105 1.12 18.16 9.09
N THR A 106 1.87 17.14 9.49
CA THR A 106 1.37 15.76 9.63
C THR A 106 0.06 15.65 10.41
N ARG A 107 -0.31 16.67 11.19
CA ARG A 107 -1.57 16.80 11.94
C ARG A 107 -2.80 17.15 11.10
N GLN A 108 -2.62 17.65 9.87
CA GLN A 108 -3.72 18.04 8.99
C GLN A 108 -4.08 16.96 7.97
N ILE A 109 -3.18 16.00 7.73
CA ILE A 109 -3.43 14.87 6.84
C ILE A 109 -4.27 13.84 7.57
N VAL A 110 -5.38 13.42 6.95
CA VAL A 110 -6.25 12.39 7.50
C VAL A 110 -5.52 11.04 7.44
N VAL A 111 -5.32 10.44 8.62
CA VAL A 111 -4.68 9.13 8.77
C VAL A 111 -5.65 8.15 9.43
N ARG A 112 -5.55 6.87 9.03
CA ARG A 112 -6.32 5.77 9.60
C ARG A 112 -5.35 4.67 10.05
N PRO A 113 -4.63 4.86 11.16
CA PRO A 113 -3.74 3.81 11.65
C PRO A 113 -4.55 2.57 12.00
N LEU A 114 -3.99 1.40 11.70
CA LEU A 114 -4.56 0.13 12.11
C LEU A 114 -4.62 0.06 13.64
N THR A 115 -5.81 -0.13 14.20
CA THR A 115 -5.99 -0.25 15.66
C THR A 115 -5.35 -1.53 16.20
N GLN A 116 -5.08 -1.57 17.50
CA GLN A 116 -4.50 -2.75 18.13
C GLN A 116 -5.45 -3.96 18.01
N GLU A 117 -6.75 -3.76 18.20
CA GLU A 117 -7.76 -4.81 18.10
C GLU A 117 -7.83 -5.37 16.67
N ALA A 118 -7.78 -4.50 15.65
CA ALA A 118 -7.77 -4.91 14.26
C ALA A 118 -6.48 -5.66 13.90
N ARG A 119 -5.33 -5.22 14.44
CA ARG A 119 -4.04 -5.89 14.28
C ARG A 119 -4.07 -7.29 14.86
N GLU A 120 -4.53 -7.45 16.10
CA GLU A 120 -4.59 -8.77 16.76
C GLU A 120 -5.59 -9.70 16.06
N ARG A 121 -6.74 -9.17 15.64
CA ARG A 121 -7.79 -9.94 14.98
C ARG A 121 -7.39 -10.43 13.59
N TRP A 122 -6.79 -9.57 12.78
CA TRP A 122 -6.60 -9.82 11.35
C TRP A 122 -5.16 -10.15 10.97
N PHE A 123 -4.20 -9.80 11.82
CA PHE A 123 -2.77 -9.95 11.56
C PHE A 123 -2.02 -10.59 12.76
N PRO A 124 -2.47 -11.74 13.27
CA PRO A 124 -1.88 -12.37 14.46
C PRO A 124 -0.42 -12.81 14.25
N GLN A 125 0.01 -12.99 13.00
CA GLN A 125 1.37 -13.38 12.62
C GLN A 125 2.18 -12.20 12.06
N GLY A 126 1.83 -10.97 12.46
CA GLY A 126 2.36 -9.74 11.89
C GLY A 126 1.54 -9.26 10.69
N LEU A 127 1.83 -8.04 10.24
CA LEU A 127 1.09 -7.32 9.20
C LEU A 127 1.33 -7.88 7.80
N ARG A 128 0.87 -9.11 7.59
CA ARG A 128 1.03 -9.86 6.34
C ARG A 128 -0.26 -10.55 5.95
N ILE A 129 -0.50 -10.65 4.65
CA ILE A 129 -1.58 -11.42 4.07
C ILE A 129 -0.99 -12.75 3.63
N GLU A 130 -1.35 -13.82 4.34
CA GLU A 130 -0.93 -15.16 3.96
C GLU A 130 -1.56 -15.53 2.63
N ARG A 131 -0.72 -16.01 1.71
CA ARG A 131 -1.21 -16.58 0.47
C ARG A 131 -1.71 -17.99 0.76
N PRO A 132 -2.87 -18.41 0.24
CA PRO A 132 -3.18 -19.82 0.15
C PRO A 132 -2.01 -20.55 -0.56
N PRO A 133 -1.60 -21.73 -0.07
CA PRO A 133 -0.60 -22.54 -0.76
C PRO A 133 -1.19 -23.05 -2.08
N GLY A 134 -0.97 -22.33 -3.18
CA GLY A 134 -1.50 -22.72 -4.50
C GLY A 134 -1.32 -21.71 -5.62
N GLU A 135 -1.18 -20.42 -5.33
CA GLU A 135 -0.94 -19.39 -6.37
C GLU A 135 0.53 -19.34 -6.83
N SER A 136 1.09 -20.48 -7.20
CA SER A 136 2.28 -20.49 -8.03
C SER A 136 1.91 -19.92 -9.39
N HIS A 137 2.56 -18.82 -9.72
CA HIS A 137 2.54 -18.19 -11.03
C HIS A 137 2.65 -19.27 -12.11
N ARG A 138 1.58 -19.53 -12.85
CA ARG A 138 1.64 -20.35 -14.07
C ARG A 138 2.30 -19.50 -15.16
N GLY A 139 3.59 -19.24 -14.98
CA GLY A 139 4.47 -18.88 -16.07
C GLY A 139 4.84 -20.15 -16.81
N SER A 140 4.22 -20.42 -17.95
CA SER A 140 4.72 -21.35 -18.96
C SER A 140 4.11 -20.99 -20.31
N ASP A 141 4.97 -20.43 -21.16
CA ASP A 141 5.03 -20.59 -22.61
C ASP A 141 3.73 -20.77 -23.41
N VAL A 142 3.42 -19.77 -24.22
CA VAL A 142 2.99 -20.04 -25.60
C VAL A 142 4.13 -19.62 -26.51
N SER A 143 5.06 -20.56 -26.67
CA SER A 143 5.97 -20.61 -27.81
C SER A 143 5.14 -20.65 -29.09
N SER A 144 5.44 -19.73 -30.00
CA SER A 144 4.95 -19.74 -31.38
C SER A 144 5.37 -21.03 -32.08
N GLN A 145 4.39 -21.68 -32.72
CA GLN A 145 4.60 -22.54 -33.90
C GLN A 145 3.53 -22.18 -34.92
#